data_AF-M1AR74-F1
#
_entry.id   AF-M1AR74-F1
#
_cell.length_a   1.000
_cell.length_b   1.000
_cell.length_c   1.000
_cell.angle_alpha   90.00
_cell.angle_beta   90.00
_cell.angle_gamma   90.00
#
_symmetry.space_group_name_H-M   'P 1'
#
loop_
_entity.id
_entity.type
_entity.pdbx_description
1 polymer ?
#
loop_
_entity_poly.entity_id
_entity_poly.type
_entity_poly.pdbx_seq_one_letter_code
_entity_poly.pdbx_strand_id
1 'polypeptide(L)'
;MEHFFRLSGINWTTPLTVMDAYESWSLWKVDKAIKKIWIMIPACIFWCIWLERNKRCFDGESTALGILKTRCIENLFSWSNLYPVVNAEQLQDFTNSLALA
;
A
#
# COMPACT_ATOMS: atom_id res chain seq x y z
N MET A 1 5.45 16.23 0.99
CA MET A 1 4.34 15.34 1.41
C MET A 1 3.23 16.12 2.09
N GLU A 2 3.49 16.94 3.10
CA GLU A 2 2.45 17.74 3.81
C GLU A 2 1.58 18.65 2.92
N HIS A 3 2.19 19.32 1.93
CA HIS A 3 1.48 20.26 1.06
C HIS A 3 0.42 19.61 0.14
N PHE A 4 0.64 18.36 -0.26
CA PHE A 4 -0.28 17.65 -1.15
C PHE A 4 -1.58 17.26 -0.44
N PHE A 5 -1.48 16.87 0.84
CA PHE A 5 -2.61 16.46 1.68
C PHE A 5 -3.52 17.62 2.09
N ARG A 6 -2.97 18.82 2.30
CA ARG A 6 -3.77 20.03 2.61
C ARG A 6 -4.66 20.48 1.44
N LEU A 7 -4.15 20.42 0.21
CA LEU A 7 -4.90 20.83 -0.99
C LEU A 7 -6.07 19.88 -1.30
N SER A 8 -6.00 18.63 -0.83
CA SER A 8 -7.04 17.62 -1.00
C SER A 8 -8.06 17.58 0.15
N GLY A 9 -7.94 18.47 1.16
CA GLY A 9 -8.86 18.53 2.30
C GLY A 9 -8.73 17.36 3.28
N ILE A 10 -7.63 16.61 3.19
CA ILE A 10 -7.40 15.38 3.95
C ILE A 10 -6.33 15.68 5.00
N ASN A 11 -6.72 15.72 6.27
CA ASN A 11 -5.77 15.73 7.38
C ASN A 11 -5.17 14.33 7.51
N TRP A 12 -4.07 14.05 6.80
CA TRP A 12 -3.24 12.89 7.12
C TRP A 12 -2.58 13.11 8.48
N THR A 13 -3.26 12.69 9.54
CA THR A 13 -2.69 12.59 10.89
C THR A 13 -1.88 11.31 10.97
N THR A 14 -0.74 11.31 11.65
CA THR A 14 -0.04 10.06 12.01
C THR A 14 -1.01 9.15 12.76
N PRO A 15 -1.42 8.01 12.19
CA PRO A 15 -2.40 7.14 12.83
C PRO A 15 -1.83 6.56 14.13
N LEU A 16 -2.62 6.56 15.21
CA LEU A 16 -2.18 6.07 16.52
C LEU A 16 -2.16 4.54 16.54
N THR A 17 -3.04 3.91 15.76
CA THR A 17 -3.14 2.46 15.61
C THR A 17 -3.07 2.03 14.14
N VAL A 18 -2.79 0.74 13.92
CA VAL A 18 -2.90 0.11 12.58
C VAL A 18 -4.33 0.25 12.03
N MET A 19 -5.33 0.23 12.90
CA MET A 19 -6.73 0.41 12.51
C MET A 19 -6.97 1.83 12.00
N ASP A 20 -6.51 2.87 12.71
CA ASP A 20 -6.66 4.26 12.28
C ASP A 20 -5.99 4.50 10.92
N ALA A 21 -4.85 3.86 10.69
CA ALA A 21 -4.13 3.92 9.43
C ALA A 21 -4.92 3.27 8.28
N TYR A 22 -5.55 2.13 8.55
CA TYR A 22 -6.38 1.43 7.58
C TYR A 22 -7.69 2.18 7.29
N GLU A 23 -8.37 2.68 8.31
CA GLU A 23 -9.60 3.46 8.17
C GLU A 23 -9.34 4.74 7.38
N SER A 24 -8.32 5.51 7.74
CA SER A 24 -7.96 6.73 7.02
C SER A 24 -7.62 6.47 5.56
N TRP A 25 -7.01 5.33 5.22
CA TRP A 25 -6.76 4.92 3.83
C TRP A 25 -8.02 4.46 3.08
N SER A 26 -8.85 3.64 3.73
CA SER A 26 -10.04 3.03 3.11
C SER A 26 -11.17 4.02 2.83
N LEU A 27 -11.20 5.15 3.55
CA LEU A 27 -12.15 6.24 3.33
C LEU A 27 -11.90 7.02 2.03
N TRP A 28 -10.78 6.80 1.34
CA TRP A 28 -10.45 7.49 0.10
C TRP A 28 -11.34 6.99 -1.04
N LYS A 29 -11.95 7.93 -1.77
CA LYS A 29 -12.74 7.61 -2.96
C LYS A 29 -11.81 7.33 -4.12
N VAL A 30 -11.78 6.07 -4.54
CA VAL A 30 -11.08 5.62 -5.75
C VAL A 30 -12.07 5.00 -6.74
N ASP A 31 -11.66 4.93 -8.00
CA ASP A 31 -12.46 4.24 -9.03
C ASP A 31 -12.76 2.79 -8.61
N LYS A 32 -13.95 2.32 -8.94
CA LYS A 32 -14.38 0.95 -8.70
C LYS A 32 -13.42 -0.06 -9.34
N ALA A 33 -12.80 0.27 -10.47
CA ALA A 33 -11.82 -0.56 -11.16
C ALA A 33 -10.61 -0.90 -10.27
N ILE A 34 -10.11 0.07 -9.49
CA ILE A 34 -8.91 -0.11 -8.66
C ILE A 34 -9.22 -0.33 -7.18
N LYS A 35 -10.49 -0.21 -6.76
CA LYS A 35 -10.90 -0.26 -5.34
C LYS A 35 -10.41 -1.51 -4.60
N LYS A 36 -10.33 -2.66 -5.26
CA LYS A 36 -9.84 -3.90 -4.63
C LYS A 36 -8.35 -3.86 -4.36
N ILE A 37 -7.56 -3.43 -5.35
CA ILE A 37 -6.11 -3.26 -5.15
C ILE A 37 -5.86 -2.18 -4.11
N TRP A 38 -6.64 -1.09 -4.16
CA TRP A 38 -6.56 0.02 -3.21
C TRP A 38 -6.67 -0.41 -1.75
N ILE A 39 -7.65 -1.26 -1.41
CA ILE A 39 -7.83 -1.75 -0.04
C ILE A 39 -6.75 -2.75 0.41
N MET A 40 -5.99 -3.34 -0.52
CA MET A 40 -4.92 -4.29 -0.22
C MET A 40 -3.58 -3.60 0.09
N ILE A 41 -3.39 -2.38 -0.40
CA ILE A 41 -2.13 -1.62 -0.23
C ILE A 41 -1.70 -1.51 1.24
N PRO A 42 -2.56 -1.10 2.20
CA PRO A 42 -2.14 -1.00 3.60
C PRO A 42 -1.68 -2.34 4.17
N ALA A 43 -2.37 -3.43 3.83
CA ALA A 43 -2.02 -4.76 4.29
C ALA A 43 -0.65 -5.20 3.76
N CYS A 44 -0.35 -4.95 2.48
CA CYS A 44 0.97 -5.24 1.91
C CYS A 44 2.07 -4.41 2.58
N ILE A 45 1.83 -3.12 2.83
CA ILE A 45 2.79 -2.24 3.51
C ILE A 45 3.07 -2.75 4.93
N PHE A 46 2.03 -3.03 5.72
CA PHE A 46 2.19 -3.53 7.09
C PHE A 46 2.91 -4.86 7.14
N TRP A 47 2.59 -5.77 6.22
CA TRP A 47 3.27 -7.07 6.11
C TRP A 47 4.77 -6.91 5.84
N CYS A 48 5.14 -6.08 4.87
CA CYS A 48 6.53 -5.83 4.53
C CYS A 48 7.30 -5.15 5.67
N ILE A 49 6.68 -4.18 6.37
CA ILE A 49 7.28 -3.54 7.55
C ILE A 49 7.47 -4.55 8.67
N TRP A 50 6.48 -5.40 8.93
CA TRP A 50 6.56 -6.44 9.94
C TRP A 50 7.70 -7.42 9.65
N LEU A 51 7.82 -7.88 8.40
CA LEU A 51 8.93 -8.74 7.96
C LEU A 51 10.29 -8.05 8.13
N GLU A 52 10.41 -6.78 7.75
CA GLU A 52 11.66 -6.02 7.90
C GLU A 52 12.06 -5.90 9.38
N ARG A 53 11.11 -5.53 10.24
CA ARG A 53 11.35 -5.38 11.68
C ARG A 53 11.75 -6.70 12.31
N ASN A 54 11.09 -7.80 11.95
CA ASN A 54 11.46 -9.12 12.43
C ASN A 54 12.86 -9.50 11.97
N LYS A 55 13.16 -9.34 10.67
CA LYS A 55 14.49 -9.63 10.15
C LYS A 55 15.57 -8.85 10.88
N ARG A 56 15.33 -7.57 11.18
CA ARG A 56 16.24 -6.74 11.94
C ARG A 56 16.39 -7.20 13.39
N CYS A 57 15.30 -7.59 14.05
CA CYS A 57 15.31 -8.04 15.45
C CYS A 57 15.96 -9.42 15.63
N PHE A 58 15.73 -10.35 14.71
CA PHE A 58 16.20 -11.74 14.84
C PHE A 58 17.55 -11.97 14.16
N ASP A 59 17.81 -11.31 13.02
CA ASP A 59 19.01 -11.56 12.20
C ASP A 59 20.00 -10.39 12.24
N GLY A 60 19.62 -9.24 12.81
CA GLY A 60 20.46 -8.02 12.84
C GLY A 60 20.59 -7.33 11.48
N GLU A 61 19.88 -7.80 10.45
CA GLU A 61 19.99 -7.28 9.09
C GLU A 61 18.96 -6.20 8.79
N SER A 62 19.42 -5.08 8.22
CA SER A 62 18.52 -4.04 7.70
C SER A 62 18.32 -4.19 6.20
N THR A 63 17.09 -3.96 5.74
CA THR A 63 16.77 -3.95 4.30
C THR A 63 16.80 -2.51 3.78
N ALA A 64 17.52 -2.27 2.67
CA ALA A 64 17.52 -0.97 2.02
C ALA A 64 16.10 -0.58 1.58
N LEU A 65 15.75 0.71 1.71
CA LEU A 65 14.40 1.21 1.44
C LEU A 65 13.92 0.89 0.00
N GLY A 66 14.81 0.94 -0.98
CA GLY A 66 14.48 0.58 -2.37
C GLY A 66 14.02 -0.88 -2.49
N ILE A 67 14.73 -1.80 -1.83
CA ILE A 67 14.38 -3.23 -1.81
C ILE A 67 13.05 -3.45 -1.08
N LEU A 68 12.82 -2.74 0.03
CA LEU A 68 11.56 -2.82 0.76
C LEU A 68 10.38 -2.36 -0.10
N LYS A 69 10.53 -1.27 -0.85
CA LYS A 69 9.52 -0.79 -1.80
C LYS A 69 9.22 -1.82 -2.89
N THR A 70 10.26 -2.41 -3.48
CA THR A 70 10.10 -3.46 -4.49
C THR A 70 9.32 -4.65 -3.91
N ARG A 71 9.67 -5.12 -2.71
CA ARG A 71 8.95 -6.21 -2.03
C ARG A 71 7.48 -5.88 -1.76
N CYS A 72 7.15 -4.63 -1.40
CA CYS A 72 5.76 -4.20 -1.26
C CYS A 72 4.99 -4.34 -2.57
N ILE A 73 5.57 -3.92 -3.70
CA ILE A 73 4.95 -3.99 -5.02
C ILE A 73 4.78 -5.45 -5.46
N GLU A 74 5.82 -6.27 -5.29
CA GLU A 74 5.78 -7.70 -5.61
C GLU A 74 4.71 -8.44 -4.78
N ASN A 75 4.61 -8.15 -3.48
CA ASN A 75 3.58 -8.72 -2.61
C ASN A 75 2.18 -8.26 -3.04
N LEU A 76 2.00 -6.98 -3.37
CA LEU A 76 0.71 -6.46 -3.84
C LEU A 76 0.29 -7.13 -5.15
N PHE A 77 1.21 -7.28 -6.10
CA PHE A 77 0.98 -7.99 -7.35
C PHE A 77 0.63 -9.47 -7.11
N SER A 78 1.40 -10.17 -6.26
CA SER A 78 1.14 -11.56 -5.93
C SER A 78 -0.24 -11.74 -5.28
N TRP A 79 -0.54 -10.93 -4.26
CA TRP A 79 -1.79 -11.07 -3.51
C TRP A 79 -3.01 -10.69 -4.36
N SER A 80 -2.88 -9.68 -5.23
CA SER A 80 -3.96 -9.30 -6.15
C SER A 80 -4.26 -10.43 -7.14
N ASN A 81 -3.23 -11.08 -7.72
CA ASN A 81 -3.42 -12.21 -8.63
C ASN A 81 -3.99 -13.48 -7.95
N LEU A 82 -3.77 -13.65 -6.64
CA LEU A 82 -4.37 -14.75 -5.88
C LEU A 82 -5.87 -14.53 -5.63
N TYR A 83 -6.38 -13.31 -5.80
CA TYR A 83 -7.81 -13.02 -5.74
C TYR A 83 -8.45 -13.25 -7.11
N PRO A 84 -9.35 -14.26 -7.28
CA PRO A 84 -9.94 -14.62 -8.57
C PRO A 84 -10.80 -13.53 -9.22
N VAL A 85 -10.97 -12.39 -8.53
CA VAL A 85 -11.80 -11.27 -8.95
C VAL A 85 -10.99 -10.00 -9.23
N VAL A 86 -9.66 -10.07 -9.20
CA VAL A 86 -8.76 -9.03 -9.74
C VAL A 86 -8.12 -9.62 -10.99
N ASN A 87 -8.47 -9.08 -12.15
CA ASN A 87 -7.91 -9.51 -13.43
C ASN A 87 -6.72 -8.62 -13.85
N ALA A 88 -5.97 -9.04 -14.87
CA ALA A 88 -4.81 -8.30 -15.37
C ALA A 88 -5.15 -6.85 -15.79
N GLU A 89 -6.38 -6.61 -16.25
CA GLU A 89 -6.87 -5.28 -16.63
C GLU A 89 -6.96 -4.34 -15.42
N GLN A 90 -7.54 -4.77 -14.30
CA GLN A 90 -7.63 -3.95 -13.08
C GLN A 90 -6.25 -3.59 -12.52
N LEU A 91 -5.29 -4.50 -12.64
CA LEU A 91 -3.92 -4.25 -12.25
C LEU A 91 -3.20 -3.28 -13.20
N GLN A 92 -3.44 -3.40 -14.51
CA GLN A 92 -2.93 -2.47 -15.50
C GLN A 92 -3.51 -1.07 -15.28
N ASP A 93 -4.83 -0.97 -15.04
CA ASP A 93 -5.52 0.28 -14.72
C ASP A 93 -4.96 0.91 -13.45
N PHE A 94 -4.69 0.11 -12.42
CA PHE A 94 -4.04 0.59 -11.21
C PHE A 94 -2.63 1.13 -11.50
N THR A 95 -1.80 0.39 -12.24
CA THR A 95 -0.45 0.81 -12.61
C THR A 95 -0.46 2.10 -13.42
N ASN A 96 -1.41 2.22 -14.36
CA ASN A 96 -1.62 3.43 -15.16
C ASN A 96 -2.09 4.61 -14.31
N SER A 97 -2.97 4.37 -13.32
CA SER A 97 -3.44 5.43 -12.41
C SER A 97 -2.32 6.00 -11.54
N LEU A 98 -1.32 5.19 -11.19
CA LEU A 98 -0.14 5.64 -10.46
C LEU A 98 0.86 6.40 -11.34
N ALA A 99 0.92 6.10 -12.63
CA ALA A 99 1.81 6.79 -13.58
C ALA A 99 1.30 8.20 -13.97
N LEU A 100 0.02 8.48 -13.72
CA LEU A 100 -0.63 9.76 -14.02
C LEU A 100 -0.70 10.71 -12.79
N ALA A 101 -0.20 10.29 -11.64
CA ALA A 101 -0.18 11.05 -10.37
C ALA A 101 1.23 11.52 -10.01
#